data_AF-A0A2N6AS38-F1
#
_entry.id   AF-A0A2N6AS38-F1
#
_cell.length_a   1.000
_cell.length_b   1.000
_cell.length_c   1.000
_cell.angle_alpha   90.00
_cell.angle_beta   90.00
_cell.angle_gamma   90.00
#
_symmetry.space_group_name_H-M   'P 1'
#
loop_
_entity.id
_entity.type
_entity.pdbx_description
1 polymer ?
#
loop_
_entity_poly.entity_id
_entity_poly.type
_entity_poly.pdbx_seq_one_letter_code
_entity_poly.pdbx_strand_id
1 'polypeptide(L)'
;MALDALAPDRAVSLDRSRCARHRCGANACSACIDACPEEALSWGEGGLALESGACTGCLACFAVCPTAALAAPGPSLLQVLAALAEHEMPVLGCSGRPGSEAHARLPCLGALAHSEAMVLCALVFKDGLHIDMTACNTCPNGHIAAKVEAAFDLMRELVPSPAIKLIRDPEALGFQPPALSRRQLF
;
A
#
# COMPACT_ATOMS: atom_id res chain seq x y z
N MET A 1 16.92 -24.15 22.71
CA MET A 1 16.09 -24.48 21.54
C MET A 1 15.55 -23.17 21.01
N ALA A 2 15.95 -22.83 19.79
CA ALA A 2 15.79 -21.53 19.18
C ALA A 2 14.32 -21.13 19.08
N LEU A 3 13.99 -19.97 19.66
CA LEU A 3 12.86 -19.15 19.22
C LEU A 3 13.30 -18.53 17.88
N ASP A 4 13.24 -19.33 16.82
CA ASP A 4 13.50 -18.84 15.47
C ASP A 4 12.38 -17.89 15.06
N ALA A 5 12.74 -16.60 15.07
CA ALA A 5 12.23 -15.51 14.26
C ALA A 5 10.74 -15.58 13.86
N LEU A 6 9.88 -14.94 14.67
CA LEU A 6 8.65 -14.36 14.13
C LEU A 6 9.07 -13.42 12.99
N ALA A 7 8.75 -13.80 11.76
CA ALA A 7 8.92 -12.95 10.59
C ALA A 7 8.38 -11.55 10.91
N PRO A 8 9.03 -10.46 10.44
CA PRO A 8 8.55 -9.13 10.74
C PRO A 8 7.11 -8.99 10.20
N ASP A 9 6.23 -8.38 11.00
CA ASP A 9 4.78 -8.16 10.81
C ASP A 9 4.43 -7.27 9.58
N ARG A 10 5.26 -7.32 8.54
CA ARG A 10 5.20 -6.55 7.29
C ARG A 10 5.10 -7.42 6.04
N ALA A 11 5.34 -8.73 6.17
CA ALA A 11 5.29 -9.65 5.04
C ALA A 11 3.85 -9.81 4.54
N VAL A 12 3.68 -9.94 3.22
CA VAL A 12 2.39 -10.29 2.62
C VAL A 12 2.01 -11.73 2.99
N SER A 13 0.72 -12.03 3.06
CA SER A 13 0.21 -13.40 3.18
C SER A 13 -0.50 -13.84 1.90
N LEU A 14 -0.62 -15.14 1.68
CA LEU A 14 -1.25 -15.74 0.49
C LEU A 14 -2.52 -16.50 0.87
N ASP A 15 -3.64 -16.14 0.25
CA ASP A 15 -4.83 -16.96 0.16
C ASP A 15 -4.77 -17.86 -1.08
N ARG A 16 -4.41 -19.13 -0.85
CA ARG A 16 -4.32 -20.16 -1.91
C ARG A 16 -5.64 -20.37 -2.63
N SER A 17 -6.78 -20.20 -1.95
CA SER A 17 -8.11 -20.40 -2.54
C SER A 17 -8.46 -19.32 -3.57
N ARG A 18 -7.75 -18.19 -3.56
CA ARG A 18 -7.93 -17.08 -4.50
C ARG A 18 -6.86 -17.03 -5.59
N CYS A 19 -5.69 -17.61 -5.37
CA CYS A 19 -4.60 -17.57 -6.34
C CYS A 19 -4.97 -18.33 -7.63
N ALA A 20 -4.89 -17.65 -8.78
CA ALA A 20 -5.27 -18.21 -10.07
C ALA A 20 -4.59 -19.54 -10.40
N ARG A 21 -3.29 -19.67 -10.11
CA ARG A 21 -2.52 -20.90 -10.36
C ARG A 21 -2.79 -22.01 -9.35
N HIS A 22 -3.01 -21.68 -8.07
CA HIS A 22 -3.42 -22.69 -7.07
C HIS A 22 -4.82 -23.24 -7.38
N ARG A 23 -5.75 -22.40 -7.85
CA ARG A 23 -7.11 -22.83 -8.24
C ARG A 23 -7.12 -23.61 -9.57
N CYS A 24 -6.22 -23.28 -10.48
CA CYS A 24 -6.11 -23.90 -11.80
C CYS A 24 -4.64 -24.13 -12.13
N GLY A 25 -4.16 -25.37 -11.94
CA GLY A 25 -2.75 -25.71 -12.15
C GLY A 25 -2.23 -25.49 -13.58
N ALA A 26 -3.12 -25.41 -14.57
CA ALA A 26 -2.79 -25.08 -15.96
C ALA A 26 -2.58 -23.57 -16.19
N ASN A 27 -2.98 -22.70 -15.25
CA ASN A 27 -2.76 -21.26 -15.35
C ASN A 27 -1.29 -20.93 -15.08
N ALA A 28 -0.68 -20.11 -15.95
CA ALA A 28 0.73 -19.75 -15.90
C ALA A 28 1.01 -18.42 -15.16
N CYS A 29 0.07 -17.89 -14.38
CA CYS A 29 0.23 -16.59 -13.72
C CYS A 29 1.48 -16.55 -12.82
N SER A 30 2.35 -15.58 -13.10
CA SER A 30 3.57 -15.27 -12.36
C SER A 30 3.62 -13.81 -11.88
N ALA A 31 2.54 -13.03 -12.05
CA ALA A 31 2.54 -11.58 -11.86
C ALA A 31 3.15 -11.12 -10.53
N CYS A 32 2.85 -11.81 -9.42
CA CYS A 32 3.41 -11.47 -8.12
C CYS A 32 4.90 -11.74 -7.98
N ILE A 33 5.42 -12.77 -8.66
CA ILE A 33 6.85 -13.11 -8.72
C ILE A 33 7.56 -12.04 -9.56
N ASP A 34 7.05 -11.78 -10.76
CA ASP A 34 7.65 -10.84 -11.72
C ASP A 34 7.69 -9.40 -11.17
N ALA A 35 6.75 -9.04 -10.29
CA ALA A 35 6.70 -7.73 -9.67
C ALA A 35 7.55 -7.60 -8.40
N CYS A 36 8.13 -8.68 -7.87
CA CYS A 36 8.89 -8.66 -6.62
C CYS A 36 10.37 -8.35 -6.87
N PRO A 37 10.88 -7.15 -6.52
CA PRO A 37 12.28 -6.79 -6.76
C PRO A 37 13.27 -7.53 -5.84
N GLU A 38 12.79 -8.04 -4.70
CA GLU A 38 13.59 -8.78 -3.73
C GLU A 38 13.60 -10.29 -4.00
N GLU A 39 12.94 -10.73 -5.07
CA GLU A 39 12.80 -12.16 -5.43
C GLU A 39 12.24 -13.03 -4.28
N ALA A 40 11.48 -12.42 -3.37
CA ALA A 40 10.96 -13.09 -2.17
C ALA A 40 9.86 -14.11 -2.48
N LEU A 41 9.33 -14.15 -3.71
CA LEU A 41 8.26 -15.05 -4.13
C LEU A 41 8.76 -16.01 -5.20
N SER A 42 8.48 -17.30 -5.05
CA SER A 42 8.87 -18.33 -6.01
C SER A 42 7.90 -19.51 -6.02
N TRP A 43 7.96 -20.34 -7.06
CA TRP A 43 7.18 -21.58 -7.12
C TRP A 43 7.99 -22.74 -6.53
N GLY A 44 7.48 -23.32 -5.45
CA GLY A 44 8.03 -24.55 -4.84
C GLY A 44 7.04 -25.72 -4.92
N GLU A 45 7.42 -26.85 -4.32
CA GLU A 45 6.62 -28.08 -4.31
C GLU A 45 5.23 -27.89 -3.69
N GLY A 46 5.13 -27.04 -2.67
CA GLY A 46 3.88 -26.68 -2.00
C GLY A 46 3.10 -25.56 -2.68
N GLY A 47 3.49 -25.13 -3.88
CA GLY A 47 2.95 -23.98 -4.60
C GLY A 47 3.74 -22.69 -4.35
N LEU A 48 3.06 -21.53 -4.38
CA LEU A 48 3.73 -20.23 -4.21
C LEU A 48 4.34 -20.14 -2.79
N ALA A 49 5.66 -20.02 -2.73
CA ALA A 49 6.45 -19.86 -1.53
C ALA A 49 6.84 -18.39 -1.34
N LEU A 50 6.93 -17.97 -0.08
CA LEU A 50 7.37 -16.63 0.33
C LEU A 50 8.57 -16.75 1.26
N GLU A 51 9.71 -16.20 0.86
CA GLU A 51 10.85 -15.99 1.74
C GLU A 51 10.61 -14.72 2.57
N SER A 52 10.08 -14.92 3.77
CA SER A 52 9.65 -13.82 4.65
C SER A 52 10.80 -12.90 5.04
N GLY A 53 12.04 -13.41 5.10
CA GLY A 53 13.23 -12.62 5.41
C GLY A 53 13.62 -11.62 4.32
N ALA A 54 13.34 -11.95 3.05
CA ALA A 54 13.58 -11.08 1.90
C ALA A 54 12.42 -10.10 1.65
N CYS A 55 11.21 -10.39 2.15
CA CYS A 55 10.05 -9.56 1.93
C CYS A 55 10.13 -8.23 2.70
N THR A 56 10.29 -7.13 1.96
CA THR A 56 10.36 -5.78 2.52
C THR A 56 8.99 -5.17 2.85
N GLY A 57 7.90 -5.84 2.47
CA GLY A 57 6.53 -5.31 2.62
C GLY A 57 6.23 -4.14 1.68
N CYS A 58 6.88 -4.06 0.50
CA CYS A 58 6.67 -2.99 -0.47
C CYS A 58 5.31 -3.02 -1.18
N LEU A 59 4.59 -4.16 -1.10
CA LEU A 59 3.26 -4.39 -1.67
C LEU A 59 3.16 -4.29 -3.21
N ALA A 60 4.28 -4.32 -3.93
CA ALA A 60 4.26 -4.38 -5.40
C ALA A 60 3.54 -5.64 -5.93
N CYS A 61 3.80 -6.80 -5.31
CA CYS A 61 3.14 -8.06 -5.64
C CYS A 61 1.63 -8.05 -5.31
N PHE A 62 1.24 -7.36 -4.24
CA PHE A 62 -0.16 -7.15 -3.87
C PHE A 62 -0.89 -6.36 -4.94
N ALA A 63 -0.30 -5.25 -5.41
CA ALA A 63 -0.91 -4.36 -6.38
C ALA A 63 -1.18 -5.00 -7.75
N VAL A 64 -0.36 -5.97 -8.17
CA VAL A 64 -0.49 -6.62 -9.49
C VAL A 64 -1.29 -7.92 -9.45
N CYS A 65 -1.77 -8.35 -8.27
CA CYS A 65 -2.43 -9.65 -8.14
C CYS A 65 -3.87 -9.60 -8.70
N PRO A 66 -4.17 -10.28 -9.83
CA PRO A 66 -5.45 -10.10 -10.53
C PRO A 66 -6.65 -10.70 -9.77
N THR A 67 -6.39 -11.53 -8.75
CA THR A 67 -7.45 -12.18 -7.95
C THR A 67 -7.44 -11.72 -6.48
N ALA A 68 -6.60 -10.73 -6.15
CA ALA A 68 -6.35 -10.28 -4.78
C ALA A 68 -6.09 -11.46 -3.83
N ALA A 69 -5.23 -12.38 -4.26
CA ALA A 69 -4.83 -13.55 -3.47
C ALA A 69 -3.74 -13.22 -2.45
N LEU A 70 -3.05 -12.09 -2.60
CA LEU A 70 -2.10 -11.59 -1.62
C LEU A 70 -2.80 -10.59 -0.70
N ALA A 71 -2.50 -10.65 0.59
CA ALA A 71 -2.98 -9.70 1.58
C ALA A 71 -1.82 -8.98 2.26
N ALA A 72 -1.96 -7.67 2.44
CA ALA A 72 -1.05 -6.87 3.27
C ALA A 72 -1.42 -7.03 4.75
N PRO A 73 -0.46 -6.99 5.68
CA PRO A 73 -0.74 -6.92 7.11
C PRO A 73 -1.35 -5.55 7.47
N GLY A 74 -1.99 -5.45 8.64
CA GLY A 74 -2.55 -4.19 9.14
C GLY A 74 -3.95 -3.86 8.60
N PRO A 75 -4.35 -2.57 8.60
CA PRO A 75 -5.71 -2.17 8.27
C PRO A 75 -6.01 -2.37 6.78
N SER A 76 -7.24 -2.78 6.48
CA SER A 76 -7.75 -2.81 5.11
C SER A 76 -7.83 -1.41 4.51
N LEU A 77 -7.82 -1.31 3.17
CA LEU A 77 -7.98 -0.03 2.48
C LEU A 77 -9.24 0.70 2.93
N LEU A 78 -10.37 0.01 3.12
CA LEU A 78 -11.61 0.63 3.59
C LEU A 78 -11.48 1.24 4.99
N GLN A 79 -10.76 0.59 5.91
CA GLN A 79 -10.51 1.16 7.24
C GLN A 79 -9.63 2.41 7.17
N VAL A 80 -8.62 2.40 6.30
CA VAL A 80 -7.77 3.58 6.06
C VAL A 80 -8.59 4.72 5.46
N LEU A 81 -9.43 4.44 4.45
CA LEU A 81 -10.30 5.44 3.84
C LEU A 81 -11.29 6.03 4.85
N ALA A 82 -11.87 5.21 5.71
CA ALA A 82 -12.78 5.66 6.76
C ALA A 82 -12.09 6.61 7.74
N ALA A 83 -10.88 6.28 8.19
CA ALA A 83 -10.11 7.14 9.08
C ALA A 83 -9.73 8.48 8.42
N LEU A 84 -9.34 8.46 7.14
CA LEU A 84 -9.03 9.68 6.40
C LEU A 84 -10.27 10.57 6.21
N ALA A 85 -11.46 9.99 6.04
CA ALA A 85 -12.70 10.73 5.82
C ALA A 85 -13.16 11.55 7.04
N GLU A 86 -12.54 11.38 8.21
CA GLU A 86 -12.77 12.21 9.40
C GLU A 86 -12.10 13.60 9.32
N HIS A 87 -11.32 13.86 8.26
CA HIS A 87 -10.50 15.07 8.11
C HIS A 87 -10.83 15.82 6.81
N GLU A 88 -10.84 17.16 6.87
CA GLU A 88 -11.13 18.03 5.72
C GLU A 88 -10.02 18.00 4.66
N MET A 89 -8.75 17.96 5.09
CA MET A 89 -7.59 17.80 4.23
C MET A 89 -6.75 16.60 4.68
N PRO A 90 -7.19 15.37 4.37
CA PRO A 90 -6.54 14.16 4.84
C PRO A 90 -5.13 13.99 4.24
N VAL A 91 -4.28 13.34 5.03
CA VAL A 91 -2.90 13.02 4.67
C VAL A 91 -2.71 11.53 4.88
N LEU A 92 -2.47 10.82 3.79
CA LEU A 92 -2.18 9.40 3.77
C LEU A 92 -0.67 9.17 3.73
N GLY A 93 -0.14 8.54 4.76
CA GLY A 93 1.27 8.15 4.85
C GLY A 93 1.48 6.64 4.78
N CYS A 94 2.71 6.21 5.08
CA CYS A 94 3.04 4.80 5.28
C CYS A 94 3.52 4.49 6.70
N SER A 95 3.42 3.23 7.10
CA SER A 95 3.92 2.72 8.38
C SER A 95 5.45 2.59 8.42
N GLY A 96 6.13 2.60 7.27
CA GLY A 96 7.59 2.63 7.19
C GLY A 96 8.23 3.93 7.71
N ARG A 97 7.42 4.97 7.98
CA ARG A 97 7.83 6.26 8.56
C ARG A 97 6.88 6.69 9.67
N PRO A 98 6.88 6.03 10.84
CA PRO A 98 5.88 6.28 11.89
C PRO A 98 5.91 7.72 12.42
N GLY A 99 7.05 8.42 12.34
CA GLY A 99 7.20 9.82 12.78
C GLY A 99 6.85 10.88 11.73
N SER A 100 6.43 10.50 10.51
CA SER A 100 5.92 11.47 9.52
C SER A 100 4.54 11.98 9.93
N GLU A 101 4.11 13.14 9.43
CA GLU A 101 2.76 13.62 9.67
C GLU A 101 1.76 12.90 8.76
N ALA A 102 0.80 12.18 9.35
CA ALA A 102 -0.25 11.50 8.60
C ALA A 102 -1.49 11.26 9.48
N HIS A 103 -2.67 11.32 8.87
CA HIS A 103 -3.95 11.01 9.52
C HIS A 103 -4.22 9.50 9.54
N ALA A 104 -3.85 8.80 8.47
CA ALA A 104 -3.90 7.34 8.40
C ALA A 104 -2.71 6.79 7.61
N ARG A 105 -2.43 5.50 7.75
CA ARG A 105 -1.26 4.85 7.16
C ARG A 105 -1.61 3.53 6.50
N LEU A 106 -1.02 3.31 5.32
CA LEU A 106 -0.87 1.99 4.73
C LEU A 106 0.45 1.35 5.19
N PRO A 107 0.61 0.02 5.18
CA PRO A 107 1.90 -0.61 5.47
C PRO A 107 3.01 -0.10 4.55
N CYS A 108 2.70 0.06 3.27
CA CYS A 108 3.51 0.75 2.28
C CYS A 108 2.59 1.43 1.26
N LEU A 109 3.02 2.56 0.69
CA LEU A 109 2.29 3.23 -0.38
C LEU A 109 2.23 2.40 -1.68
N GLY A 110 3.03 1.34 -1.81
CA GLY A 110 2.91 0.42 -2.95
C GLY A 110 1.54 -0.24 -3.08
N ALA A 111 0.70 -0.26 -2.03
CA ALA A 111 -0.71 -0.64 -2.13
C ALA A 111 -1.51 0.26 -3.10
N LEU A 112 -1.11 1.52 -3.27
CA LEU A 112 -1.73 2.46 -4.20
C LEU A 112 -1.25 2.29 -5.65
N ALA A 113 -0.26 1.44 -5.91
CA ALA A 113 0.08 1.03 -7.26
C ALA A 113 -1.00 0.14 -7.90
N HIS A 114 -1.98 -0.31 -7.11
CA HIS A 114 -3.21 -0.91 -7.62
C HIS A 114 -4.12 0.22 -8.12
N SER A 115 -4.27 0.38 -9.43
CA SER A 115 -4.93 1.55 -10.04
C SER A 115 -6.35 1.81 -9.51
N GLU A 116 -7.12 0.77 -9.25
CA GLU A 116 -8.47 0.84 -8.67
C GLU A 116 -8.47 1.42 -7.25
N ALA A 117 -7.42 1.19 -6.46
CA ALA A 117 -7.29 1.82 -5.14
C ALA A 117 -7.10 3.33 -5.27
N MET A 118 -6.27 3.78 -6.23
CA MET A 118 -6.06 5.20 -6.51
C MET A 118 -7.35 5.86 -7.03
N VAL A 119 -8.10 5.20 -7.93
CA VAL A 119 -9.40 5.67 -8.41
C VAL A 119 -10.39 5.77 -7.25
N LEU A 120 -10.45 4.76 -6.37
CA LEU A 120 -11.32 4.80 -5.20
C LEU A 120 -10.98 5.99 -4.29
N CYS A 121 -9.70 6.24 -4.02
CA CYS A 121 -9.28 7.44 -3.29
C CYS A 121 -9.79 8.72 -3.96
N ALA A 122 -9.68 8.82 -5.30
CA ALA A 122 -10.07 10.03 -6.02
C ALA A 122 -11.59 10.28 -5.98
N LEU A 123 -12.38 9.20 -5.99
CA LEU A 123 -13.84 9.29 -5.91
C LEU A 123 -14.34 9.62 -4.49
N VAL A 124 -13.62 9.15 -3.47
CA VAL A 124 -13.96 9.37 -2.06
C VAL A 124 -13.55 10.79 -1.62
N PHE A 125 -12.34 11.24 -1.96
CA PHE A 125 -11.79 12.52 -1.50
C PHE A 125 -11.84 13.58 -2.59
N LYS A 126 -13.04 14.11 -2.83
CA LYS A 126 -13.28 15.11 -3.90
C LYS A 126 -12.74 16.50 -3.57
N ASP A 127 -12.58 16.80 -2.29
CA ASP A 127 -12.17 18.13 -1.82
C ASP A 127 -10.66 18.21 -1.51
N GLY A 128 -9.98 17.07 -1.41
CA GLY A 128 -8.54 17.03 -1.18
C GLY A 128 -8.06 15.71 -0.57
N LEU A 129 -6.91 15.22 -1.04
CA LEU A 129 -6.14 14.19 -0.35
C LEU A 129 -4.66 14.39 -0.67
N HIS A 130 -3.82 14.46 0.36
CA HIS A 130 -2.37 14.40 0.18
C HIS A 130 -1.87 12.97 0.43
N ILE A 131 -1.02 12.48 -0.46
CA ILE A 131 -0.27 11.23 -0.28
C ILE A 131 1.19 11.62 0.00
N ASP A 132 1.66 11.33 1.22
CA ASP A 132 3.00 11.68 1.68
C ASP A 132 4.06 10.72 1.11
N MET A 133 4.76 11.17 0.06
CA MET A 133 5.87 10.48 -0.59
C MET A 133 7.22 11.15 -0.30
N THR A 134 7.30 12.04 0.69
CA THR A 134 8.46 12.90 0.95
C THR A 134 9.75 12.11 1.22
N ALA A 135 9.61 10.95 1.86
CA ALA A 135 10.74 10.08 2.19
C ALA A 135 10.95 8.91 1.20
N CYS A 136 10.17 8.81 0.12
CA CYS A 136 10.25 7.68 -0.81
C CYS A 136 11.59 7.64 -1.57
N ASN A 137 12.24 8.77 -1.81
CA ASN A 137 13.53 8.87 -2.50
C ASN A 137 14.70 8.18 -1.77
N THR A 138 14.61 8.03 -0.45
CA THR A 138 15.65 7.48 0.43
C THR A 138 15.16 6.22 1.16
N CYS A 139 13.97 5.73 0.81
CA CYS A 139 13.37 4.53 1.38
C CYS A 139 13.93 3.27 0.70
N PRO A 140 14.17 2.16 1.44
CA PRO A 140 14.46 0.87 0.82
C PRO A 140 13.39 0.40 -0.16
N ASN A 141 12.12 0.74 0.11
CA ASN A 141 11.00 0.48 -0.80
C ASN A 141 10.83 1.57 -1.87
N GLY A 142 11.79 2.47 -2.06
CA GLY A 142 11.66 3.65 -2.94
C GLY A 142 11.34 3.32 -4.40
N HIS A 143 11.66 2.11 -4.85
CA HIS A 143 11.27 1.58 -6.16
C HIS A 143 9.76 1.60 -6.42
N ILE A 144 8.92 1.65 -5.37
CA ILE A 144 7.45 1.76 -5.51
C ILE A 144 6.99 3.12 -6.01
N ALA A 145 7.80 4.17 -5.84
CA ALA A 145 7.36 5.54 -6.12
C ALA A 145 6.90 5.70 -7.57
N ALA A 146 7.68 5.18 -8.53
CA ALA A 146 7.32 5.21 -9.94
C ALA A 146 6.04 4.44 -10.27
N LYS A 147 5.75 3.35 -9.53
CA LYS A 147 4.51 2.57 -9.72
C LYS A 147 3.28 3.30 -9.18
N VAL A 148 3.42 3.99 -8.05
CA VAL A 148 2.36 4.84 -7.49
C VAL A 148 2.07 6.03 -8.42
N GLU A 149 3.11 6.63 -9.00
CA GLU A 149 2.95 7.70 -9.99
C GLU A 149 2.26 7.23 -11.26
N ALA A 150 2.66 6.06 -11.79
CA ALA A 150 1.97 5.48 -12.95
C ALA A 150 0.48 5.19 -12.67
N ALA A 151 0.14 4.71 -11.47
CA ALA A 151 -1.25 4.50 -11.05
C ALA A 151 -2.02 5.82 -10.90
N PHE A 152 -1.35 6.88 -10.42
CA PHE A 152 -1.92 8.23 -10.34
C PHE A 152 -2.19 8.81 -11.73
N ASP A 153 -1.26 8.66 -12.67
CA ASP A 153 -1.43 9.13 -14.04
C ASP A 153 -2.58 8.40 -14.75
N LEU A 154 -2.66 7.07 -14.62
CA LEU A 154 -3.79 6.30 -15.16
C LEU A 154 -5.11 6.71 -14.51
N MET A 155 -5.14 6.95 -13.21
CA MET A 155 -6.34 7.43 -12.52
C MET A 155 -6.81 8.78 -13.09
N ARG A 156 -5.90 9.69 -13.44
CA ARG A 156 -6.23 10.98 -14.04
C ARG A 156 -6.87 10.88 -15.43
N GLU A 157 -6.69 9.77 -16.14
CA GLU A 157 -7.40 9.49 -17.39
C GLU A 157 -8.88 9.16 -17.14
N LEU A 158 -9.19 8.57 -15.99
CA LEU A 158 -10.53 8.10 -15.61
C LEU A 158 -11.32 9.12 -14.78
N VAL A 159 -10.63 9.89 -13.94
CA VAL A 159 -11.22 10.92 -13.06
C VAL A 159 -10.62 12.27 -13.42
N PRO A 160 -11.31 13.08 -14.26
CA PRO A 160 -10.82 14.40 -14.62
C PRO A 160 -10.73 15.31 -13.39
N SER A 161 -9.60 16.01 -13.24
CA SER A 161 -9.35 16.96 -12.14
C SER A 161 -9.47 16.36 -10.73
N PRO A 162 -8.73 15.28 -10.39
CA PRO A 162 -8.77 14.72 -9.06
C PRO A 162 -8.13 15.67 -8.04
N ALA A 163 -8.70 15.74 -6.83
CA ALA A 163 -8.16 16.55 -5.74
C ALA A 163 -7.03 15.84 -4.97
N ILE A 164 -6.42 14.81 -5.55
CA ILE A 164 -5.29 14.08 -4.98
C ILE A 164 -3.98 14.77 -5.35
N LYS A 165 -3.07 14.91 -4.39
CA LYS A 165 -1.68 15.34 -4.62
C LYS A 165 -0.68 14.34 -4.05
N LEU A 166 0.30 13.96 -4.86
CA LEU A 166 1.48 13.24 -4.42
C LEU A 166 2.51 14.25 -3.91
N ILE A 167 2.82 14.22 -2.61
CA ILE A 167 3.68 15.21 -1.96
C ILE A 167 5.10 14.64 -1.82
N ARG A 168 6.09 15.31 -2.41
CA ARG A 168 7.52 14.95 -2.33
C ARG A 168 8.35 15.93 -1.50
N ASP A 169 7.85 17.14 -1.32
CA ASP A 169 8.44 18.17 -0.49
C ASP A 169 7.70 18.25 0.86
N PRO A 170 8.37 18.00 2.00
CA PRO A 170 7.74 18.12 3.33
C PRO A 170 7.07 19.47 3.56
N GLU A 171 7.61 20.57 3.01
CA GLU A 171 7.04 21.91 3.21
C GLU A 171 5.69 22.08 2.50
N ALA A 172 5.40 21.25 1.48
CA ALA A 172 4.13 21.24 0.77
C ALA A 172 3.06 20.34 1.43
N LEU A 173 3.40 19.68 2.55
CA LEU A 173 2.47 18.80 3.25
C LEU A 173 1.44 19.63 4.03
N GLY A 174 0.21 19.68 3.52
CA GLY A 174 -0.92 20.35 4.18
C GLY A 174 -1.49 19.60 5.40
N PHE A 175 -0.65 19.02 6.27
CA PHE A 175 -1.13 18.35 7.47
C PHE A 175 -1.70 19.36 8.48
N GLN A 176 -2.83 19.01 9.09
CA GLN A 176 -3.44 19.76 10.18
C GLN A 176 -3.75 18.78 11.30
N PRO A 177 -3.22 18.96 12.52
CA PRO A 177 -3.46 18.01 13.60
C PRO A 177 -4.96 17.91 13.89
N PRO A 178 -5.49 16.70 14.18
CA PRO A 178 -6.90 16.52 14.51
C PRO A 178 -7.30 17.46 15.65
N ALA A 179 -8.42 18.17 15.49
CA ALA A 179 -8.96 18.99 16.56
C ALA A 179 -9.33 18.08 17.75
N LEU A 180 -8.54 18.13 18.83
CA LEU A 180 -8.83 17.38 20.04
C LEU A 180 -10.22 17.78 20.55
N SER A 181 -11.15 16.83 20.55
CA SER A 181 -12.43 17.09 21.19
C SER A 181 -12.21 17.25 22.69
N ARG A 182 -12.99 18.11 23.36
CA ARG A 182 -12.94 18.28 24.83
C ARG A 182 -13.06 16.97 25.62
N ARG A 183 -13.54 15.87 25.02
CA ARG A 183 -13.65 14.54 25.63
C ARG A 183 -12.37 13.70 25.59
N GLN A 184 -11.36 14.11 24.81
CA GLN A 184 -10.07 13.42 24.69
C GLN A 184 -8.97 14.08 25.54
N LEU A 185 -9.31 15.14 26.28
CA LEU A 185 -8.42 15.90 27.17
C LEU A 185 -8.63 15.56 28.66
N PHE A 186 -9.56 14.63 28.98
CA PHE A 186 -9.89 14.18 30.35
C PHE A 186 -9.98 12.67 30.43
#